data_AF-A0A2U1L576-F1
#
_entry.id   AF-A0A2U1L576-F1
#
_cell.length_a   1.000
_cell.length_b   1.000
_cell.length_c   1.000
_cell.angle_alpha   90.00
_cell.angle_beta   90.00
_cell.angle_gamma   90.00
#
_symmetry.space_group_name_H-M   'P 1'
#
loop_
_entity.id
_entity.type
_entity.pdbx_description
1 polymer ?
#
loop_
_entity_poly.entity_id
_entity_poly.type
_entity_poly.pdbx_seq_one_letter_code
_entity_poly.pdbx_strand_id
1 'polypeptide(L)' 'MAIYIGTEKEEWEKVLETPFCMDLVLEGFGAEPIAEYGAYSKIPKDLRKQIITWLRKQPGYYEMLVGSGSNF' A
#
# COMPACT_ATOMS: atom_id res chain seq x y z
N MET A 1 -15.73 4.14 10.59
CA MET A 1 -15.81 2.89 9.80
C MET A 1 -14.44 2.24 9.86
N ALA A 2 -14.32 1.03 10.44
CA ALA A 2 -13.04 0.31 10.38
C ALA A 2 -13.02 -0.48 9.07
N ILE A 3 -12.23 -0.01 8.11
CA ILE A 3 -12.07 -0.68 6.83
C ILE A 3 -11.12 -1.85 7.06
N TYR A 4 -11.67 -3.06 7.12
CA TYR A 4 -10.88 -4.28 7.30
C TYR A 4 -10.31 -4.71 5.95
N ILE A 5 -9.03 -4.40 5.70
CA ILE A 5 -8.33 -4.76 4.46
C ILE A 5 -7.75 -6.18 4.53
N GLY A 6 -7.54 -6.70 5.75
CA GLY A 6 -6.84 -7.95 6.03
C GLY A 6 -5.58 -7.69 6.86
N THR A 7 -4.56 -8.53 6.67
CA THR A 7 -3.21 -8.38 7.23
C THR A 7 -2.45 -7.25 6.51
N GLU A 8 -1.40 -6.70 7.15
CA GLU A 8 -0.54 -5.69 6.50
C GLU A 8 0.11 -6.21 5.20
N LYS A 9 0.28 -7.53 5.06
CA LYS A 9 0.76 -8.15 3.83
C LYS A 9 -0.28 -8.05 2.71
N GLU A 10 -1.53 -8.42 2.99
CA GLU A 10 -2.64 -8.32 2.01
C GLU A 10 -2.91 -6.87 1.63
N GLU A 11 -2.79 -5.94 2.58
CA GLU A 11 -2.84 -4.49 2.31
C GLU A 11 -1.73 -4.08 1.35
N TRP A 12 -0.50 -4.52 1.58
CA TRP A 12 0.62 -4.24 0.69
C TRP A 12 0.44 -4.84 -0.71
N GLU A 13 -0.07 -6.07 -0.81
CA GLU A 13 -0.36 -6.70 -2.10
C GLU A 13 -1.39 -5.89 -2.89
N LYS A 14 -2.47 -5.42 -2.24
CA LYS A 14 -3.44 -4.52 -2.86
C LYS A 14 -2.84 -3.17 -3.25
N VAL A 15 -1.91 -2.63 -2.46
CA VAL A 15 -1.21 -1.37 -2.81
C VAL A 15 -0.50 -1.51 -4.16
N LEU A 16 0.12 -2.67 -4.41
CA LEU A 16 0.80 -2.94 -5.67
C LEU A 16 -0.19 -3.19 -6.83
N GLU A 17 -1.38 -3.70 -6.54
CA GLU A 17 -2.44 -3.95 -7.54
C GLU A 17 -3.27 -2.70 -7.87
N THR A 18 -3.27 -1.69 -7.00
CA THR A 18 -4.01 -0.44 -7.19
C THR A 18 -3.07 0.66 -7.71
N PRO A 19 -3.19 1.10 -8.98
CA PRO A 19 -2.29 2.10 -9.57
C PRO A 19 -2.17 3.38 -8.75
N PHE A 20 -3.29 3.91 -8.25
CA PHE A 20 -3.29 5.09 -7.37
C PHE A 20 -2.44 4.89 -6.11
N CYS A 21 -2.55 3.73 -5.46
CA CYS A 21 -1.79 3.43 -4.25
C CYS A 21 -0.31 3.22 -4.56
N MET A 22 0.00 2.63 -5.71
CA MET A 22 1.37 2.48 -6.18
C MET A 22 2.01 3.85 -6.47
N ASP A 23 1.29 4.77 -7.12
CA ASP A 23 1.74 6.14 -7.36
C ASP A 23 2.05 6.87 -6.05
N LEU A 24 1.20 6.71 -5.03
CA LEU A 24 1.47 7.26 -3.69
C LEU A 24 2.79 6.74 -3.09
N VAL A 25 3.10 5.44 -3.26
CA VAL A 25 4.38 4.89 -2.79
C VAL A 25 5.55 5.52 -3.54
N LEU A 26 5.43 5.68 -4.86
CA LEU A 26 6.46 6.30 -5.70
C LEU A 26 6.70 7.76 -5.31
N GLU A 27 5.66 8.52 -5.02
CA GLU A 27 5.76 9.92 -4.58
C GLU A 27 6.40 10.05 -3.19
N GLY A 28 6.03 9.19 -2.24
CA GLY A 28 6.49 9.28 -0.85
C GLY A 28 7.87 8.67 -0.59
N PHE A 29 8.21 7.59 -1.30
CA PHE A 29 9.36 6.73 -0.99
C PHE A 29 10.17 6.33 -2.23
N GLY A 30 9.80 6.79 -3.42
CA GLY A 30 10.46 6.42 -4.68
C GLY A 30 10.16 4.98 -5.10
N ALA A 31 10.91 4.50 -6.10
CA ALA A 31 10.74 3.16 -6.65
C ALA A 31 11.41 2.06 -5.80
N GLU A 32 12.31 2.40 -4.87
CA GLU A 32 13.09 1.43 -4.08
C GLU A 32 12.22 0.39 -3.35
N PRO A 33 11.12 0.75 -2.64
CA PRO A 33 10.27 -0.23 -1.94
C PRO A 33 9.65 -1.29 -2.86
N ILE A 34 9.42 -0.93 -4.13
CA ILE A 34 8.76 -1.76 -5.13
C ILE A 34 9.80 -2.54 -5.94
N ALA A 35 10.84 -1.85 -6.43
CA ALA A 35 11.82 -2.41 -7.34
C ALA A 35 12.87 -3.30 -6.65
N GLU A 36 13.36 -2.91 -5.48
CA GLU A 36 14.42 -3.66 -4.80
C GLU A 36 13.87 -4.78 -3.92
N TYR A 37 12.78 -4.51 -3.22
CA TYR A 37 12.23 -5.46 -2.27
C TYR A 37 11.11 -6.29 -2.88
N GLY A 38 10.22 -5.71 -3.71
CA GLY A 38 9.19 -6.38 -4.53
C GLY A 38 8.10 -7.15 -3.77
N ALA A 39 8.41 -7.67 -2.60
CA ALA A 39 7.53 -8.45 -1.75
C ALA A 39 7.54 -7.86 -0.34
N TYR A 40 6.36 -7.85 0.29
CA TYR A 40 6.17 -7.34 1.64
C TYR A 40 7.24 -7.82 2.63
N SER A 41 7.55 -9.14 2.62
CA SER A 41 8.50 -9.77 3.55
C SER A 41 9.94 -9.30 3.37
N LYS A 42 10.32 -8.81 2.20
CA LYS A 42 11.68 -8.35 1.88
C LYS A 42 11.93 -6.90 2.28
N ILE A 43 10.87 -6.10 2.41
CA ILE A 43 10.99 -4.70 2.85
C ILE A 43 11.43 -4.68 4.32
N PRO A 44 12.48 -3.91 4.68
CA PRO A 44 12.90 -3.71 6.05
C PRO A 44 11.72 -3.32 6.94
N LYS A 45 11.63 -3.94 8.12
CA LYS A 45 10.45 -3.82 9.00
C LYS A 45 10.09 -2.37 9.33
N ASP A 46 11.09 -1.52 9.56
CA ASP A 46 10.88 -0.13 9.90
C ASP A 46 10.43 0.70 8.69
N LEU A 47 11.05 0.48 7.53
CA LEU A 47 10.65 1.12 6.27
C LEU A 47 9.21 0.76 5.91
N ARG A 48 8.87 -0.53 5.99
CA ARG A 48 7.51 -1.03 5.77
C ARG A 48 6.49 -0.35 6.68
N LYS A 49 6.76 -0.25 7.99
CA LYS A 49 5.88 0.45 8.93
C LYS A 49 5.70 1.91 8.55
N GLN A 50 6.77 2.58 8.13
CA GLN A 50 6.71 3.97 7.69
C GLN A 50 5.82 4.13 6.45
N ILE A 51 6.01 3.29 5.43
CA ILE A 51 5.22 3.33 4.19
C ILE A 51 3.74 3.11 4.48
N ILE A 52 3.38 2.01 5.16
CA ILE A 52 1.98 1.70 5.47
C ILE A 52 1.35 2.79 6.34
N THR A 53 2.06 3.29 7.36
CA THR A 53 1.54 4.37 8.21
C THR A 53 1.32 5.65 7.44
N TRP A 54 2.19 5.95 6.47
CA TRP A 54 2.07 7.14 5.63
C TRP A 54 0.92 7.01 4.62
N LEU A 55 0.78 5.86 3.98
CA LEU A 55 -0.31 5.55 3.03
C LEU A 55 -1.67 5.70 3.69
N ARG A 56 -1.85 5.13 4.90
CA ARG A 56 -3.10 5.22 5.67
C ARG A 56 -3.51 6.64 6.05
N LYS A 57 -2.61 7.61 5.93
CA LYS A 57 -2.90 9.04 6.16
C LYS A 57 -3.23 9.80 4.87
N GLN A 58 -3.02 9.19 3.70
CA GLN A 58 -3.29 9.85 2.43
C GLN A 58 -4.79 9.92 2.14
N PRO A 59 -5.27 11.05 1.59
CA PRO A 59 -6.67 11.19 1.20
C PRO A 59 -6.99 10.20 0.07
N GLY A 60 -8.12 9.51 0.16
CA GLY A 60 -8.55 8.56 -0.88
C GLY A 60 -7.87 7.19 -0.82
N TYR A 61 -6.89 6.98 0.09
CA TYR A 61 -6.14 5.72 0.15
C TYR A 61 -7.06 4.52 0.35
N TYR A 62 -7.90 4.56 1.38
CA TYR A 62 -8.78 3.44 1.69
C TYR A 62 -9.88 3.25 0.66
N GLU A 63 -10.42 4.35 0.12
CA GLU A 63 -11.44 4.35 -0.91
C GLU A 63 -10.92 3.67 -2.19
N MET A 64 -9.70 4.00 -2.62
CA MET A 64 -9.09 3.40 -3.80
C MET A 64 -8.65 1.96 -3.57
N LEU A 65 -8.12 1.67 -2.37
CA LEU A 65 -7.65 0.33 -2.01
C LEU A 65 -8.81 -0.68 -1.87
N VAL A 66 -9.99 -0.24 -1.41
CA VAL A 66 -11.21 -1.08 -1.35
C VAL A 66 -11.98 -1.06 -2.67
N GLY A 67 -12.01 0.09 -3.35
CA GLY A 67 -12.70 0.27 -4.62
C GLY A 67 -12.10 -0.56 -5.75
N SER A 68 -10.80 -0.84 -5.71
CA SER A 68 -10.13 -1.73 -6.66
C SER A 68 -10.58 -3.20 -6.56
N GLY A 69 -11.24 -3.59 -5.46
CA GLY A 69 -11.75 -4.95 -5.25
C GLY A 69 -13.26 -5.13 -5.50
N SER A 70 -13.98 -4.08 -5.89
CA SER A 70 -15.43 -4.12 -6.07
C SER A 70 -15.82 -4.06 -7.55
N ASN A 71 -15.62 -5.17 -8.26
CA ASN A 71 -16.44 -5.45 -9.45
C ASN A 71 -17.81 -5.93 -8.93
N PHE A 72 -18.81 -5.04 -8.98
CA PHE A 72 -20.21 -5.46 -9.05
C PHE A 72 -20.55 -5.85 -10.49
#